data_AF-A0A7S0Q4F2-F1
#
_entry.id   AF-A0A7S0Q4F2-F1
#
_cell.length_a   1.000
_cell.length_b   1.000
_cell.length_c   1.000
_cell.angle_alpha   90.00
_cell.angle_beta   90.00
_cell.angle_gamma   90.00
#
_symmetry.space_group_name_H-M   'P 1'
#
loop_
_entity.id
_entity.type
_entity.pdbx_description
1 polymer ?
#
loop_
_entity_poly.entity_id
_entity_poly.type
_entity_poly.pdbx_seq_one_letter_code
_entity_poly.pdbx_strand_id
1 'polypeptide(L)'
;ARSISGGERRRDGHAFTRKIVFATNVAETSLTIDGIVFVIDPGFSKQKCYNPRLRVESLLVSPISRASAKQRAGRAGRTRPGKCFRLYTEAALHADLLPQTFPEILR
;
A
#
# COMPACT_ATOMS: atom_id res chain seq x y z
N ALA A 1 -43.32 -29.72 22.83
CA ALA A 1 -41.91 -30.11 23.04
C ALA A 1 -41.05 -29.34 22.04
N ARG A 2 -40.13 -28.46 22.50
CA ARG A 2 -39.27 -27.66 21.62
C ARG A 2 -38.11 -28.51 21.13
N SER A 3 -37.94 -28.61 19.81
CA SER A 3 -36.81 -29.28 19.18
C SER A 3 -35.53 -28.48 19.39
N ILE A 4 -34.50 -29.19 19.82
CA ILE A 4 -33.15 -28.70 20.03
C ILE A 4 -32.47 -28.72 18.66
N SER A 5 -32.32 -27.57 17.99
CA SER A 5 -31.37 -27.42 16.88
C SER A 5 -30.17 -26.64 17.40
N GLY A 6 -29.03 -27.32 17.43
CA GLY A 6 -27.78 -26.88 18.03
C GLY A 6 -27.36 -25.52 17.48
N GLY A 7 -27.33 -24.53 18.37
CA GLY A 7 -26.59 -23.30 18.14
C GLY A 7 -25.11 -23.64 18.08
N GLU A 8 -24.57 -23.69 16.86
CA GLU A 8 -23.14 -23.73 16.60
C GLU A 8 -22.58 -22.34 16.95
N ARG A 9 -22.44 -22.10 18.26
CA ARG A 9 -21.63 -20.99 18.77
C ARG A 9 -20.21 -21.26 18.31
N ARG A 10 -19.81 -20.63 17.22
CA ARG A 10 -18.40 -20.47 16.85
C ARG A 10 -17.67 -19.85 18.05
N ARG A 11 -17.05 -20.71 18.85
CA ARG A 11 -16.08 -20.32 19.87
C ARG A 11 -14.76 -20.06 19.15
N ASP A 12 -14.63 -18.87 18.62
CA ASP A 12 -13.34 -18.36 18.20
C ASP A 12 -12.95 -17.27 19.19
N GLY A 13 -12.61 -17.71 20.40
CA GLY A 13 -11.98 -16.89 21.44
C GLY A 13 -10.54 -16.56 21.04
N HIS A 14 -10.37 -15.76 19.99
CA HIS A 14 -9.06 -15.37 19.53
C HIS A 14 -8.44 -14.34 20.47
N ALA A 15 -7.26 -14.67 20.99
CA ALA A 15 -6.30 -13.68 21.46
C ALA A 15 -6.20 -12.56 20.41
N PHE A 16 -6.12 -11.30 20.85
CA PHE A 16 -6.01 -10.13 19.97
C PHE A 16 -4.98 -10.35 18.83
N THR A 17 -5.46 -10.71 17.65
CA THR A 17 -4.61 -11.02 16.48
C THR A 17 -4.71 -9.89 15.47
N ARG A 18 -3.55 -9.38 15.02
CA ARG A 18 -3.48 -8.28 14.05
C ARG A 18 -3.22 -8.82 12.65
N LYS A 19 -4.07 -8.45 11.68
CA LYS A 19 -3.82 -8.70 10.25
C LYS A 19 -2.67 -7.83 9.75
N ILE A 20 -1.65 -8.45 9.15
CA ILE A 20 -0.53 -7.77 8.48
C ILE A 20 -0.56 -8.18 7.01
N VAL A 21 -0.49 -7.20 6.10
CA VAL A 21 -0.46 -7.44 4.66
C VAL A 21 0.83 -6.84 4.09
N PHE A 22 1.61 -7.68 3.41
CA PHE A 22 2.73 -7.23 2.60
C PHE A 22 2.23 -7.06 1.16
N ALA A 23 2.42 -5.89 0.58
CA ALA A 23 1.94 -5.57 -0.75
C ALA A 23 2.95 -4.73 -1.53
N THR A 24 2.90 -4.86 -2.85
CA THR A 24 3.55 -3.94 -3.78
C THR A 24 2.68 -2.70 -4.01
N ASN A 25 3.08 -1.84 -4.94
CA ASN A 25 2.29 -0.68 -5.37
C ASN A 25 0.88 -1.03 -5.91
N VAL A 26 0.52 -2.30 -6.08
CA VAL A 26 -0.86 -2.72 -6.41
C VAL A 26 -1.87 -2.30 -5.33
N ALA A 27 -1.46 -2.28 -4.05
CA ALA A 27 -2.33 -1.87 -2.95
C ALA A 27 -2.63 -0.36 -2.93
N GLU A 28 -1.89 0.43 -3.70
CA GLU A 28 -2.06 1.88 -3.82
C GLU A 28 -3.39 2.21 -4.52
N THR A 29 -3.61 1.62 -5.70
CA THR A 29 -4.71 2.00 -6.60
C THR A 29 -5.86 0.99 -6.64
N SER A 30 -5.56 -0.30 -6.76
CA SER A 30 -6.49 -1.23 -7.41
C SER A 30 -7.14 -2.27 -6.51
N LEU A 31 -6.73 -2.34 -5.24
CA LEU A 31 -7.30 -3.27 -4.26
C LEU A 31 -7.90 -2.50 -3.09
N THR A 32 -9.03 -2.94 -2.55
CA THR A 32 -9.56 -2.48 -1.26
C THR A 32 -9.37 -3.59 -0.24
N ILE A 33 -8.70 -3.28 0.88
CA ILE A 33 -8.43 -4.24 1.95
C ILE A 33 -9.05 -3.67 3.21
N ASP A 34 -10.04 -4.37 3.76
CA ASP A 34 -10.79 -3.88 4.91
C ASP A 34 -9.95 -3.88 6.18
N GLY A 35 -10.19 -2.88 7.03
CA GLY A 35 -9.58 -2.79 8.36
C GLY A 35 -8.13 -2.33 8.39
N ILE A 36 -7.55 -1.87 7.27
CA ILE A 36 -6.22 -1.26 7.25
C ILE A 36 -6.29 0.13 7.89
N VAL A 37 -5.52 0.31 8.97
CA VAL A 37 -5.38 1.61 9.69
C VAL A 37 -3.94 2.02 9.92
N PHE A 38 -3.00 1.17 9.53
CA PHE A 38 -1.58 1.43 9.58
C PHE A 38 -0.99 1.14 8.21
N VAL A 39 -0.20 2.08 7.71
CA VAL A 39 0.61 1.92 6.50
C VAL A 39 2.06 2.15 6.89
N ILE A 40 2.94 1.26 6.47
CA ILE A 40 4.40 1.44 6.53
C ILE A 40 4.86 1.69 5.10
N ASP A 41 5.38 2.89 4.82
CA ASP A 41 5.77 3.31 3.49
C ASP A 41 7.29 3.48 3.38
N PRO A 42 7.99 2.56 2.69
CA PRO A 42 9.43 2.68 2.49
C PRO A 42 9.83 3.76 1.47
N GLY A 43 8.89 4.32 0.70
CA GLY A 43 9.20 5.36 -0.30
C GLY A 43 9.69 4.85 -1.66
N PHE A 44 9.64 3.54 -1.92
CA PHE A 44 10.09 2.94 -3.18
C PHE A 44 9.01 2.09 -3.86
N SER A 45 9.15 1.91 -5.17
CA SER A 45 8.43 0.90 -5.96
C SER A 45 9.31 0.37 -7.09
N LYS A 46 9.01 -0.84 -7.58
CA LYS A 46 9.58 -1.31 -8.83
C LYS A 46 8.83 -0.67 -9.99
N GLN A 47 9.55 -0.04 -10.91
CA GLN A 47 9.01 0.64 -12.08
C GLN A 47 9.65 0.08 -13.34
N LYS A 48 8.83 -0.11 -14.37
CA LYS A 48 9.31 -0.41 -15.73
C LYS A 48 9.95 0.84 -16.30
N CYS A 49 11.16 0.70 -16.80
CA CYS A 49 11.93 1.75 -17.46
C CYS A 49 12.48 1.25 -18.79
N TYR A 50 12.37 2.04 -19.84
CA TYR A 50 12.88 1.73 -21.17
C TYR A 50 14.14 2.54 -21.50
N ASN A 51 15.21 1.84 -21.91
CA ASN A 51 16.41 2.47 -22.42
C ASN A 51 16.35 2.51 -23.97
N PRO A 52 16.12 3.67 -24.60
CA PRO A 52 15.94 3.76 -26.06
C PRO A 52 17.22 3.50 -26.85
N ARG A 53 18.41 3.68 -26.23
CA ARG A 53 19.69 3.42 -26.90
C ARG A 53 19.97 1.91 -26.99
N LEU A 54 19.68 1.18 -25.91
CA LEU A 54 19.89 -0.25 -25.83
C LEU A 54 18.70 -1.07 -26.33
N ARG A 55 17.53 -0.44 -26.50
CA ARG A 55 16.25 -1.08 -26.83
C ARG A 55 15.86 -2.18 -25.85
N VAL A 56 16.15 -1.96 -24.57
CA VAL A 56 15.88 -2.90 -23.49
C VAL A 56 14.97 -2.23 -22.46
N GLU A 57 14.01 -3.01 -21.98
CA GLU A 57 13.17 -2.66 -20.84
C GLU A 57 13.69 -3.33 -19.57
N SER A 58 13.65 -2.63 -18.45
CA SER A 58 14.13 -3.13 -17.16
C SER A 58 13.18 -2.74 -16.03
N LEU A 59 13.14 -3.58 -15.00
CA LEU A 59 12.34 -3.33 -13.79
C LEU A 59 13.26 -2.85 -12.67
N LEU A 60 13.30 -1.54 -12.47
CA LEU A 60 14.21 -0.88 -11.53
C LEU A 60 13.49 -0.51 -10.24
N VAL A 61 14.21 -0.56 -9.11
CA VAL A 61 13.72 0.02 -7.86
C VAL A 61 13.92 1.53 -7.93
N SER A 62 12.83 2.28 -7.88
CA SER A 62 12.83 3.73 -8.01
C SER A 62 12.07 4.37 -6.84
N PRO A 63 12.44 5.60 -6.43
CA PRO A 63 11.62 6.39 -5.51
C PRO A 63 10.20 6.58 -6.04
N ILE A 64 9.22 6.61 -5.14
CA ILE A 64 7.83 6.93 -5.51
C ILE A 64 7.64 8.44 -5.71
N SER A 65 6.54 8.82 -6.36
CA SER A 65 6.14 10.23 -6.40
C SER A 65 5.43 10.67 -5.11
N ARG A 66 5.37 11.98 -4.88
CA ARG A 66 4.56 12.58 -3.80
C ARG A 66 3.09 12.21 -3.93
N ALA A 67 2.57 12.16 -5.16
CA ALA A 67 1.22 11.67 -5.45
C ALA A 67 1.03 10.21 -4.98
N SER A 68 1.99 9.33 -5.27
CA SER A 68 1.94 7.93 -4.83
C SER A 68 2.02 7.79 -3.31
N ALA A 69 2.93 8.53 -2.65
CA ALA A 69 3.02 8.58 -1.19
C ALA A 69 1.71 9.06 -0.52
N LYS A 70 0.98 9.97 -1.17
CA LYS A 70 -0.34 10.43 -0.73
C LYS A 70 -1.41 9.34 -0.89
N GLN A 71 -1.43 8.64 -2.02
CA GLN A 71 -2.35 7.51 -2.25
C GLN A 71 -2.12 6.38 -1.24
N ARG A 72 -0.85 6.03 -0.98
CA ARG A 72 -0.46 5.06 0.06
C ARG A 72 -0.94 5.47 1.45
N ALA A 73 -0.75 6.72 1.85
CA ALA A 73 -1.24 7.23 3.13
C ALA A 73 -2.78 7.16 3.22
N GLY A 74 -3.49 7.41 2.13
CA GLY A 74 -4.95 7.31 2.03
C GLY A 74 -5.50 5.91 2.34
N ARG A 75 -4.67 4.86 2.26
CA ARG A 75 -5.07 3.48 2.57
C ARG A 75 -5.37 3.25 4.05
N ALA A 76 -4.73 4.00 4.94
CA ALA A 76 -4.93 3.87 6.39
C ALA A 76 -6.22 4.58 6.88
N GLY A 77 -6.75 5.54 6.13
CA GLY A 77 -7.84 6.42 6.58
C GLY A 77 -9.24 6.05 6.08
N ARG A 78 -9.43 4.85 5.52
CA ARG A 78 -10.62 4.55 4.71
C ARG A 78 -11.89 4.30 5.54
N THR A 79 -11.76 3.62 6.69
CA THR A 79 -12.90 3.24 7.55
C THR A 79 -12.89 3.92 8.92
N ARG A 80 -11.72 4.36 9.38
CA ARG A 80 -11.51 5.07 10.65
C ARG A 80 -10.17 5.82 10.59
N PRO A 81 -9.88 6.72 11.54
CA PRO A 81 -8.58 7.40 11.58
C PRO A 81 -7.43 6.40 11.57
N GLY A 82 -6.46 6.62 10.66
CA GLY A 82 -5.29 5.77 10.51
C GLY A 82 -3.99 6.56 10.50
N LYS A 83 -2.88 5.84 10.56
CA LYS A 83 -1.52 6.42 10.57
C LYS A 83 -0.70 5.85 9.41
N CYS A 84 0.08 6.72 8.78
CA CYS A 84 1.07 6.35 7.79
C CYS A 84 2.46 6.65 8.34
N PHE A 85 3.31 5.62 8.44
CA PHE A 85 4.69 5.73 8.89
C PHE A 85 5.59 5.67 7.66
N ARG A 86 6.17 6.80 7.30
CA ARG A 86 7.14 6.91 6.21
C ARG A 86 8.54 6.63 6.76
N LEU A 87 9.30 5.79 6.07
CA LEU A 87 10.67 5.43 6.46
C LEU A 87 11.72 6.41 5.88
N TYR A 88 11.30 7.64 5.61
CA TYR A 88 12.09 8.72 5.04
C TYR A 88 11.62 10.06 5.62
N THR A 89 12.49 11.06 5.60
CA THR A 89 12.23 12.35 6.26
C THR A 89 11.21 13.18 5.49
N GLU A 90 10.57 14.12 6.19
CA GLU A 90 9.72 15.13 5.54
C GLU A 90 10.51 15.96 4.52
N ALA A 91 11.75 16.32 4.82
CA ALA A 91 12.64 16.99 3.87
C ALA A 91 12.78 16.18 2.57
N ALA A 92 13.04 14.87 2.65
CA ALA A 92 13.14 14.00 1.48
C ALA A 92 11.81 13.89 0.71
N LEU A 93 10.67 13.84 1.42
CA LEU A 93 9.33 13.85 0.79
C LEU A 93 9.13 15.08 -0.11
N HIS A 94 9.65 16.25 0.29
CA HIS A 94 9.43 17.51 -0.40
C HIS A 94 10.51 17.85 -1.43
N ALA A 95 11.77 17.51 -1.15
CA ALA A 95 12.93 17.85 -1.97
C ALA A 95 13.30 16.76 -2.98
N ASP A 96 13.20 15.48 -2.59
CA ASP A 96 13.77 14.38 -3.37
C ASP A 96 12.74 13.66 -4.24
N LEU A 97 11.46 13.67 -3.84
CA LEU A 97 10.39 12.97 -4.56
C LEU A 97 9.74 13.86 -5.63
N LEU A 98 9.61 13.30 -6.84
CA LEU A 98 8.88 13.97 -7.92
C LEU A 98 7.40 14.20 -7.54
N PRO A 99 6.78 15.32 -7.97
CA PRO A 99 5.36 15.58 -7.71
C PRO A 99 4.43 14.45 -8.18
N GLN A 100 4.69 13.94 -9.38
CA GLN A 100 3.90 12.90 -10.03
C GLN A 100 4.84 11.94 -10.78
N THR A 101 4.42 10.68 -10.89
CA THR A 101 5.13 9.67 -11.69
C THR A 101 4.94 9.97 -13.17
N PHE A 102 5.98 9.81 -13.98
CA PHE A 102 5.85 9.94 -15.44
C PHE A 102 4.84 8.93 -15.99
N PRO A 103 4.07 9.32 -17.03
CA PRO A 103 3.23 8.41 -17.79
C PRO A 103 3.99 7.17 -18.22
N GLU A 104 3.32 6.01 -18.27
CA GLU A 104 3.94 4.74 -18.66
C GLU A 104 4.60 4.77 -20.02
N ILE A 105 4.05 5.53 -20.97
CA ILE A 105 4.60 5.69 -22.32
C ILE A 105 5.92 6.47 -22.35
N LEU A 106 6.23 7.23 -21.30
CA LEU A 106 7.46 8.03 -21.16
C LEU A 106 8.49 7.39 -20.24
N ARG A 107 8.22 6.19 -19.73
CA ARG A 107 9.10 5.49 -18.79
C ARG A 107 9.99 4.48 -19.47
#